data_AF-C4GFZ8-F1
#
_entry.id   AF-C4GFZ8-F1
#
_cell.length_a   1.000
_cell.length_b   1.000
_cell.length_c   1.000
_cell.angle_alpha   90.00
_cell.angle_beta   90.00
_cell.angle_gamma   90.00
#
_symmetry.space_group_name_H-M   'P 1'
#
loop_
_entity.id
_entity.type
_entity.pdbx_description
1 polymer ?
#
loop_
_entity_poly.entity_id
_entity_poly.type
_entity_poly.pdbx_seq_one_letter_code
_entity_poly.pdbx_strand_id
1 'polypeptide(L)'
;MIIENLFSGSKNRRKRPAVKDLNCNSNRCFYQIVFVIWLIIFNRNDFQAAYMTFPSPLFPYLAQTGAQSIASLTALAISPDERAEHAAVLRQILTQQNGYLSREQSSAYYPAELLEYALYYPEHAQAYTISVLILLQTAVHHRQLSPDLDMAAERYWQETRETLPASMQQALDGTFRYVAGMFRWIE
;
A
#
# COMPACT_ATOMS: atom_id res chain seq x y z
N MET A 1 -42.06 -45.35 23.93
CA MET A 1 -42.43 -44.75 22.63
C MET A 1 -42.54 -43.25 22.88
N ILE A 2 -41.57 -42.49 22.36
CA ILE A 2 -41.20 -41.14 22.84
C ILE A 2 -41.84 -40.05 21.96
N ILE A 3 -42.65 -39.21 22.62
CA ILE A 3 -42.77 -37.72 22.57
C ILE A 3 -42.95 -36.97 21.24
N GLU A 4 -44.12 -36.29 21.18
CA GLU A 4 -44.48 -34.95 20.69
C GLU A 4 -44.14 -34.47 19.25
N ASN A 5 -45.23 -34.20 18.51
CA ASN A 5 -45.29 -33.40 17.29
C ASN A 5 -46.21 -32.19 17.56
N LEU A 6 -45.68 -30.98 17.71
CA LEU A 6 -46.44 -29.73 17.62
C LEU A 6 -45.47 -28.56 17.42
N PHE A 7 -45.49 -27.93 16.24
CA PHE A 7 -45.24 -26.50 15.96
C PHE A 7 -45.40 -26.31 14.43
N SER A 8 -46.59 -25.94 13.94
CA SER A 8 -47.12 -24.58 13.80
C SER A 8 -46.32 -23.66 12.86
N GLY A 9 -46.83 -23.53 11.62
CA GLY A 9 -46.87 -22.35 10.75
C GLY A 9 -45.64 -21.46 10.52
N SER A 10 -45.20 -21.35 9.26
CA SER A 10 -44.88 -20.04 8.65
C SER A 10 -44.76 -20.13 7.12
N LYS A 11 -45.70 -19.48 6.43
CA LYS A 11 -45.57 -19.07 5.02
C LYS A 11 -44.50 -17.98 4.95
N ASN A 12 -43.43 -18.17 4.16
CA ASN A 12 -42.84 -17.07 3.37
C ASN A 12 -41.90 -17.59 2.28
N ARG A 13 -42.40 -17.58 1.04
CA ARG A 13 -41.59 -17.71 -0.18
C ARG A 13 -40.61 -16.54 -0.24
N ARG A 14 -39.31 -16.79 -0.09
CA ARG A 14 -38.26 -15.82 -0.41
C ARG A 14 -38.35 -15.46 -1.89
N LYS A 15 -38.74 -14.21 -2.17
CA LYS A 15 -38.56 -13.56 -3.47
C LYS A 15 -37.06 -13.52 -3.77
N ARG A 16 -36.63 -14.11 -4.88
CA ARG A 16 -35.32 -13.83 -5.48
C ARG A 16 -35.32 -12.36 -5.90
N PRO A 17 -34.34 -11.52 -5.50
CA PRO A 17 -34.17 -10.24 -6.14
C PRO A 17 -33.66 -10.47 -7.56
N ALA A 18 -34.31 -9.79 -8.51
CA ALA A 18 -33.91 -9.73 -9.90
C ALA A 18 -32.47 -9.21 -9.98
N VAL A 19 -31.60 -9.96 -10.65
CA VAL A 19 -30.30 -9.49 -11.13
C VAL A 19 -30.63 -8.37 -12.11
N LYS A 20 -30.53 -7.12 -11.65
CA LYS A 20 -30.50 -5.98 -12.55
C LYS A 20 -29.18 -6.08 -13.30
N ASP A 21 -29.28 -6.06 -14.63
CA ASP A 21 -28.16 -5.98 -15.55
C ASP A 21 -27.23 -4.83 -15.13
N LEU A 22 -26.15 -5.20 -14.43
CA LEU A 22 -24.99 -4.36 -14.25
C LEU A 22 -24.36 -4.24 -15.62
N ASN A 23 -24.70 -3.16 -16.32
CA ASN A 23 -23.94 -2.66 -17.45
C ASN A 23 -22.54 -2.28 -16.93
N CYS A 24 -21.70 -3.29 -16.79
CA CYS A 24 -20.37 -3.17 -16.24
C CYS A 24 -19.41 -2.89 -17.38
N ASN A 25 -18.82 -1.70 -17.38
CA ASN A 25 -17.74 -1.36 -18.29
C ASN A 25 -16.60 -2.37 -18.06
N SER A 26 -16.29 -3.16 -19.09
CA SER A 26 -15.66 -4.50 -19.03
C SER A 26 -14.36 -4.57 -18.23
N ASN A 27 -13.63 -3.46 -18.08
CA ASN A 27 -12.36 -3.44 -17.37
C ASN A 27 -12.55 -3.37 -15.84
N ARG A 28 -13.52 -2.60 -15.32
CA ARG A 28 -13.70 -2.44 -13.86
C ARG A 28 -14.18 -3.72 -13.18
N CYS A 29 -15.07 -4.47 -13.84
CA CYS A 29 -15.55 -5.76 -13.33
C CYS A 29 -14.46 -6.83 -13.32
N PHE A 30 -13.55 -6.82 -14.31
CA PHE A 30 -12.44 -7.77 -14.34
C PHE A 30 -11.49 -7.56 -13.16
N TYR A 31 -11.12 -6.30 -12.88
CA TYR A 31 -10.26 -5.98 -11.73
C TYR A 31 -10.94 -6.27 -10.38
N GLN A 32 -12.25 -6.02 -10.23
CA GLN A 32 -12.97 -6.37 -9.01
C GLN A 32 -13.05 -7.87 -8.77
N ILE A 33 -13.27 -8.68 -9.81
CA ILE A 33 -13.32 -10.15 -9.68
C ILE A 33 -11.93 -10.72 -9.40
N VAL A 34 -10.89 -10.23 -10.08
CA VAL A 34 -9.50 -10.59 -9.80
C VAL A 34 -9.11 -10.16 -8.39
N PHE A 35 -9.56 -9.01 -7.91
CA PHE A 35 -9.30 -8.50 -6.56
C PHE A 35 -10.02 -9.32 -5.48
N VAL A 36 -11.26 -9.76 -5.71
CA VAL A 36 -11.96 -10.65 -4.77
C VAL A 36 -11.31 -12.03 -4.74
N ILE A 37 -10.88 -12.56 -5.90
CA ILE A 37 -10.12 -13.81 -5.97
C ILE A 37 -8.75 -13.63 -5.30
N TRP A 38 -8.08 -12.49 -5.48
CA TRP A 38 -6.82 -12.14 -4.82
C TRP A 38 -6.99 -11.99 -3.30
N LEU A 39 -8.02 -11.31 -2.83
CA LEU A 39 -8.39 -11.24 -1.40
C LEU A 39 -8.67 -12.65 -0.85
N ILE A 40 -9.35 -13.53 -1.59
CA ILE A 40 -9.63 -14.89 -1.13
C ILE A 40 -8.37 -15.76 -1.13
N ILE A 41 -7.49 -15.63 -2.13
CA ILE A 41 -6.23 -16.39 -2.21
C ILE A 41 -5.21 -15.89 -1.17
N PHE A 42 -5.16 -14.58 -0.91
CA PHE A 42 -4.20 -13.96 0.02
C PHE A 42 -4.68 -13.94 1.48
N ASN A 43 -5.99 -13.97 1.73
CA ASN A 43 -6.57 -14.09 3.08
C ASN A 43 -6.68 -15.57 3.54
N ARG A 44 -6.47 -16.53 2.62
CA ARG A 44 -6.38 -17.95 2.96
C ARG A 44 -4.93 -18.30 3.29
N ASN A 45 -4.67 -18.42 4.59
CA ASN A 45 -3.43 -18.82 5.27
C ASN A 45 -2.84 -20.20 4.86
N ASP A 46 -2.73 -20.52 3.57
CA ASP A 46 -2.27 -21.84 3.10
C ASP A 46 -1.20 -21.75 1.98
N PHE A 47 -0.34 -20.73 1.99
CA PHE A 47 1.01 -20.91 1.48
C PHE A 47 1.92 -21.21 2.67
N GLN A 48 2.40 -22.46 2.66
CA GLN A 48 3.23 -23.12 3.65
C GLN A 48 4.17 -22.21 4.43
N ALA A 49 4.33 -22.54 5.71
CA ALA A 49 5.33 -22.05 6.65
C ALA A 49 6.79 -22.25 6.16
N ALA A 50 7.18 -21.57 5.09
CA ALA A 50 8.44 -20.87 5.07
C ALA A 50 8.18 -19.58 5.85
N TYR A 51 8.96 -19.33 6.88
CA TYR A 51 9.01 -18.02 7.53
C TYR A 51 9.30 -16.98 6.42
N MET A 52 8.29 -16.34 5.85
CA MET A 52 8.52 -15.09 5.12
C MET A 52 8.83 -14.05 6.19
N THR A 53 10.06 -14.06 6.68
CA THR A 53 10.61 -12.95 7.43
C THR A 53 10.75 -11.82 6.43
N PHE A 54 9.73 -10.95 6.38
CA PHE A 54 9.86 -9.66 5.74
C PHE A 54 11.13 -8.98 6.28
N PRO A 55 11.86 -8.25 5.42
CA PRO A 55 13.09 -7.64 5.85
C PRO A 55 12.85 -6.72 7.04
N SER A 56 13.84 -6.62 7.93
CA SER A 56 13.80 -5.63 9.01
C SER A 56 13.67 -4.22 8.40
N PRO A 57 12.90 -3.32 9.04
CA PRO A 57 12.79 -1.95 8.56
C PRO A 57 14.18 -1.31 8.55
N LEU A 58 14.62 -0.83 7.38
CA LEU A 58 15.93 -0.22 7.21
C LEU A 58 15.98 1.19 7.78
N PHE A 59 14.85 1.89 7.75
CA PHE A 59 14.76 3.30 8.12
C PHE A 59 13.95 3.47 9.40
N PRO A 60 14.57 3.91 10.52
CA PRO A 60 13.88 4.05 11.80
C PRO A 60 12.65 4.97 11.74
N TYR A 61 12.70 6.03 10.92
CA TYR A 61 11.58 6.96 10.75
C TYR A 61 10.33 6.25 10.22
N LEU A 62 10.51 5.34 9.25
CA LEU A 62 9.42 4.55 8.66
C LEU A 62 8.78 3.62 9.70
N ALA A 63 9.59 2.94 10.50
CA ALA A 63 9.11 2.07 11.58
C ALA A 63 8.32 2.83 12.66
N GLN A 64 8.73 4.06 12.97
CA GLN A 64 8.10 4.86 14.03
C GLN A 64 6.82 5.55 13.58
N THR A 65 6.78 6.07 12.34
CA THR A 65 5.72 6.97 11.88
C THR A 65 4.86 6.39 10.76
N GLY A 66 5.26 5.27 10.17
CA GLY A 66 4.60 4.68 9.00
C GLY A 66 3.10 4.49 9.20
N ALA A 67 2.69 3.74 10.22
CA ALA A 67 1.27 3.46 10.48
C ALA A 67 0.42 4.73 10.69
N GLN A 68 0.98 5.76 11.34
CA GLN A 68 0.30 7.04 11.57
C GLN A 68 0.13 7.85 10.28
N SER A 69 0.97 7.59 9.29
CA SER A 69 1.01 8.32 8.02
C SER A 69 0.04 7.81 6.96
N ILE A 70 -0.63 6.67 7.21
CA ILE A 70 -1.59 6.09 6.28
C ILE A 70 -2.70 7.09 5.94
N ALA A 71 -3.18 7.85 6.93
CA ALA A 71 -4.20 8.88 6.70
C ALA A 71 -3.69 9.99 5.78
N SER A 72 -2.45 10.44 5.95
CA SER A 72 -1.84 11.47 5.10
C SER A 72 -1.63 10.99 3.67
N LEU A 73 -1.19 9.75 3.47
CA LEU A 73 -1.03 9.15 2.14
C LEU A 73 -2.38 9.01 1.43
N THR A 74 -3.34 8.39 2.10
CA THR A 74 -4.65 8.11 1.51
C THR A 74 -5.46 9.39 1.27
N ALA A 75 -5.19 10.49 1.97
CA ALA A 75 -5.80 11.78 1.66
C ALA A 75 -5.55 12.26 0.22
N LEU A 76 -4.50 11.76 -0.45
CA LEU A 76 -4.19 12.07 -1.86
C LEU A 76 -5.06 11.31 -2.87
N ALA A 77 -5.72 10.22 -2.46
CA ALA A 77 -6.56 9.43 -3.36
C ALA A 77 -7.89 10.14 -3.66
N ILE A 78 -8.37 9.98 -4.89
CA ILE A 78 -9.43 10.80 -5.48
C ILE A 78 -10.80 10.46 -4.89
N SER A 79 -11.07 9.18 -4.63
CA SER A 79 -12.38 8.71 -4.15
C SER A 79 -12.33 8.06 -2.75
N PRO A 80 -13.44 8.07 -1.99
CA PRO A 80 -13.52 7.35 -0.71
C PRO A 80 -13.26 5.84 -0.82
N ASP A 81 -13.67 5.23 -1.93
CA ASP A 81 -13.48 3.79 -2.16
C ASP A 81 -12.00 3.47 -2.39
N GLU A 82 -11.32 4.23 -3.27
CA GLU A 82 -9.87 4.10 -3.48
C GLU A 82 -9.09 4.35 -2.18
N ARG A 83 -9.52 5.33 -1.38
CA ARG A 83 -8.92 5.59 -0.06
C ARG A 83 -8.95 4.37 0.85
N ALA A 84 -10.07 3.66 0.90
CA ALA A 84 -10.20 2.46 1.73
C ALA A 84 -9.30 1.33 1.22
N GLU A 85 -9.21 1.15 -0.10
CA GLU A 85 -8.36 0.13 -0.72
C GLU A 85 -6.87 0.42 -0.50
N HIS A 86 -6.40 1.65 -0.77
CA HIS A 86 -5.03 2.06 -0.44
C HIS A 86 -4.73 1.92 1.06
N ALA A 87 -5.66 2.32 1.93
CA ALA A 87 -5.46 2.22 3.38
C ALA A 87 -5.27 0.77 3.85
N ALA A 88 -6.03 -0.17 3.30
CA ALA A 88 -5.92 -1.59 3.64
C ALA A 88 -4.54 -2.15 3.27
N VAL A 89 -4.10 -1.88 2.03
CA VAL A 89 -2.80 -2.35 1.53
C VAL A 89 -1.64 -1.67 2.25
N LEU A 90 -1.69 -0.35 2.46
CA LEU A 90 -0.67 0.40 3.20
C LEU A 90 -0.56 -0.08 4.65
N ARG A 91 -1.67 -0.42 5.31
CA ARG A 91 -1.64 -0.98 6.67
C ARG A 91 -0.87 -2.29 6.70
N GLN A 92 -1.12 -3.19 5.75
CA GLN A 92 -0.37 -4.44 5.64
C GLN A 92 1.13 -4.16 5.45
N ILE A 93 1.49 -3.29 4.50
CA ILE A 93 2.90 -2.98 4.20
C ILE A 93 3.62 -2.41 5.42
N LEU A 94 3.04 -1.42 6.08
CA LEU A 94 3.69 -0.67 7.15
C LEU A 94 3.72 -1.40 8.50
N THR A 95 2.79 -2.34 8.73
CA THR A 95 2.69 -3.04 10.02
C THR A 95 3.17 -4.49 9.97
N GLN A 96 3.11 -5.14 8.80
CA GLN A 96 3.47 -6.57 8.64
C GLN A 96 4.69 -6.76 7.75
N GLN A 97 4.89 -5.87 6.76
CA GLN A 97 5.98 -5.99 5.78
C GLN A 97 7.11 -4.98 6.04
N ASN A 98 7.06 -4.27 7.17
CA ASN A 98 8.05 -3.29 7.59
C ASN A 98 8.31 -2.15 6.60
N GLY A 99 7.38 -1.86 5.69
CA GLY A 99 7.56 -0.85 4.63
C GLY A 99 8.20 -1.37 3.34
N TYR A 100 8.38 -2.68 3.20
CA TYR A 100 8.83 -3.32 1.96
C TYR A 100 7.63 -3.62 1.04
N LEU A 101 7.76 -3.31 -0.25
CA LEU A 101 6.83 -3.73 -1.29
C LEU A 101 7.34 -5.00 -1.99
N SER A 102 6.49 -6.02 -2.07
CA SER A 102 6.75 -7.19 -2.92
C SER A 102 6.76 -6.78 -4.40
N ARG A 103 7.32 -7.64 -5.25
CA ARG A 103 7.39 -7.35 -6.69
C ARG A 103 6.00 -7.16 -7.31
N GLU A 104 5.04 -7.95 -6.86
CA GLU A 104 3.63 -7.87 -7.29
C GLU A 104 3.03 -6.53 -6.86
N GLN A 105 3.28 -6.11 -5.62
CA GLN A 105 2.78 -4.83 -5.07
C GLN A 105 3.43 -3.61 -5.74
N SER A 106 4.70 -3.69 -6.13
CA SER A 106 5.38 -2.65 -6.92
C SER A 106 4.80 -2.49 -8.32
N SER A 107 4.18 -3.54 -8.88
CA SER A 107 3.52 -3.49 -10.19
C SER A 107 2.00 -3.33 -10.12
N ALA A 108 1.43 -3.39 -8.92
CA ALA A 108 0.00 -3.30 -8.70
C ALA A 108 -0.45 -1.84 -8.62
N TYR A 109 -1.69 -1.59 -9.01
CA TYR A 109 -2.30 -0.27 -8.88
C TYR A 109 -2.28 0.22 -7.42
N TYR A 110 -2.62 -0.67 -6.48
CA TYR A 110 -2.57 -0.40 -5.04
C TYR A 110 -1.31 -1.04 -4.42
N PRO A 111 -0.43 -0.29 -3.73
CA PRO A 111 -0.43 1.15 -3.49
C PRO A 111 0.57 1.93 -4.36
N ALA A 112 1.21 1.30 -5.35
CA ALA A 112 2.35 1.88 -6.07
C ALA A 112 2.00 3.23 -6.70
N GLU A 113 0.84 3.35 -7.35
CA GLU A 113 0.38 4.59 -7.99
C GLU A 113 0.30 5.75 -6.98
N LEU A 114 -0.27 5.50 -5.79
CA LEU A 114 -0.39 6.53 -4.75
C LEU A 114 0.97 6.96 -4.19
N LEU A 115 1.91 6.02 -4.06
CA LEU A 115 3.26 6.30 -3.58
C LEU A 115 4.06 7.11 -4.59
N GLU A 116 3.96 6.78 -5.87
CA GLU A 116 4.57 7.55 -6.97
C GLU A 116 3.94 8.93 -7.10
N TYR A 117 2.61 9.01 -7.01
CA TYR A 117 1.87 10.26 -7.05
C TYR A 117 2.30 11.21 -5.93
N ALA A 118 2.49 10.70 -4.71
CA ALA A 118 2.94 11.50 -3.58
C ALA A 118 4.32 12.17 -3.78
N LEU A 119 5.18 11.66 -4.68
CA LEU A 119 6.49 12.27 -5.01
C LEU A 119 6.35 13.63 -5.70
N TYR A 120 5.17 13.93 -6.26
CA TYR A 120 4.89 15.20 -6.92
C TYR A 120 4.29 16.27 -6.00
N TYR A 121 3.96 15.93 -4.76
CA TYR A 121 3.31 16.83 -3.81
C TYR A 121 4.10 16.98 -2.50
N PRO A 122 5.30 17.59 -2.54
CA PRO A 122 6.14 17.80 -1.35
C PRO A 122 5.47 18.65 -0.26
N GLU A 123 4.48 19.47 -0.60
CA GLU A 123 3.64 20.21 0.36
C GLU A 123 2.88 19.28 1.31
N HIS A 124 2.62 18.03 0.89
CA HIS A 124 2.11 16.97 1.75
C HIS A 124 3.27 16.22 2.40
N ALA A 125 4.06 16.95 3.20
CA ALA A 125 5.35 16.52 3.74
C ALA A 125 5.37 15.08 4.31
N GLN A 126 4.36 14.69 5.09
CA GLN A 126 4.27 13.33 5.64
C GLN A 126 4.07 12.26 4.56
N ALA A 127 3.16 12.50 3.61
CA ALA A 127 2.86 11.57 2.52
C ALA A 127 4.06 11.43 1.58
N TYR A 128 4.68 12.57 1.23
CA TYR A 128 5.92 12.62 0.46
C TYR A 128 7.03 11.80 1.14
N THR A 129 7.33 12.11 2.40
CA THR A 129 8.43 11.48 3.16
C THR A 129 8.27 9.98 3.26
N ILE A 130 7.07 9.49 3.62
CA ILE A 130 6.83 8.06 3.76
C ILE A 130 6.89 7.34 2.41
N SER A 131 6.40 7.96 1.34
CA SER A 131 6.46 7.37 0.01
C SER A 131 7.90 7.18 -0.44
N VAL A 132 8.73 8.21 -0.29
CA VAL A 132 10.18 8.14 -0.57
C VAL A 132 10.83 7.02 0.25
N LEU A 133 10.55 6.93 1.55
CA LEU A 133 11.14 5.89 2.42
C LEU A 133 10.72 4.46 2.03
N ILE A 134 9.44 4.23 1.71
CA ILE A 134 8.94 2.91 1.26
C ILE A 134 9.61 2.53 -0.07
N LEU A 135 9.66 3.46 -1.02
CA LEU A 135 10.23 3.23 -2.34
C LEU A 135 11.74 2.97 -2.26
N LEU A 136 12.48 3.73 -1.44
CA LEU A 136 13.91 3.49 -1.22
C LEU A 136 14.19 2.17 -0.51
N GLN A 137 13.39 1.80 0.49
CA GLN A 137 13.55 0.50 1.17
C GLN A 137 13.30 -0.64 0.18
N THR A 138 12.25 -0.51 -0.63
CA THR A 138 11.92 -1.43 -1.71
C THR A 138 13.08 -1.53 -2.70
N ALA A 139 13.60 -0.41 -3.19
CA ALA A 139 14.73 -0.37 -4.12
C ALA A 139 15.96 -1.08 -3.55
N VAL A 140 16.27 -0.84 -2.27
CA VAL A 140 17.39 -1.50 -1.59
C VAL A 140 17.26 -3.01 -1.59
N HIS A 141 16.08 -3.53 -1.24
CA HIS A 141 15.84 -4.96 -1.18
C HIS A 141 15.82 -5.62 -2.57
N HIS A 142 15.24 -4.95 -3.57
CA HIS A 142 15.24 -5.45 -4.95
C HIS A 142 16.58 -5.22 -5.67
N ARG A 143 17.51 -4.46 -5.06
CA ARG A 143 18.77 -4.01 -5.68
C ARG A 143 18.53 -3.33 -7.03
N GLN A 144 17.46 -2.56 -7.12
CA GLN A 144 17.05 -1.88 -8.34
C GLN A 144 16.46 -0.53 -8.01
N LEU A 145 16.95 0.51 -8.66
CA LEU A 145 16.40 1.86 -8.60
C LEU A 145 15.34 2.04 -9.70
N SER A 146 14.25 2.73 -9.38
CA SER A 146 13.28 3.18 -10.37
C SER A 146 13.66 4.58 -10.88
N PRO A 147 13.36 4.91 -12.16
CA PRO A 147 13.56 6.26 -12.68
C PRO A 147 12.85 7.34 -11.85
N ASP A 148 11.69 7.03 -11.29
CA ASP A 148 10.93 7.97 -10.44
C ASP A 148 11.64 8.30 -9.14
N LEU A 149 12.43 7.36 -8.59
CA LEU A 149 13.25 7.59 -7.41
C LEU A 149 14.47 8.47 -7.70
N ASP A 150 15.11 8.29 -8.87
CA ASP A 150 16.21 9.15 -9.30
C ASP A 150 15.73 10.60 -9.45
N MET A 151 14.59 10.80 -10.13
CA MET A 151 13.95 12.12 -10.26
C MET A 151 13.52 12.70 -8.91
N ALA A 152 12.94 11.87 -8.02
CA ALA A 152 12.54 12.33 -6.69
C ALA A 152 13.73 12.75 -5.83
N ALA A 153 14.90 12.12 -5.98
CA ALA A 153 16.10 12.56 -5.29
C ALA A 153 16.65 13.87 -5.82
N GLU A 154 16.68 14.07 -7.13
CA GLU A 154 17.07 15.35 -7.71
C GLU A 154 16.16 16.47 -7.20
N ARG A 155 14.85 16.28 -7.30
CA ARG A 155 13.85 17.24 -6.77
C ARG A 155 14.01 17.46 -5.26
N TYR A 156 14.29 16.39 -4.50
CA TYR A 156 14.53 16.51 -3.08
C TYR A 156 15.65 17.50 -2.79
N TRP A 157 16.83 17.29 -3.38
CA TRP A 157 18.01 18.11 -3.10
C TRP A 157 17.90 19.54 -3.63
N GLN A 158 17.26 19.74 -4.78
CA GLN A 158 17.18 21.06 -5.42
C GLN A 158 16.04 21.93 -4.90
N GLU A 159 14.90 21.33 -4.56
CA GLU A 159 13.64 22.08 -4.39
C GLU A 159 12.95 21.82 -3.05
N THR A 160 12.94 20.56 -2.60
CA THR A 160 12.06 20.15 -1.49
C THR A 160 12.75 20.15 -0.12
N ARG A 161 14.06 19.92 -0.08
CA ARG A 161 14.79 19.67 1.17
C ARG A 161 14.56 20.74 2.25
N GLU A 162 14.59 22.01 1.88
CA GLU A 162 14.44 23.13 2.84
C GLU A 162 12.98 23.46 3.20
N THR A 163 12.01 22.87 2.49
CA THR A 163 10.58 23.10 2.77
C THR A 163 10.02 22.09 3.79
N LEU A 164 10.72 20.98 4.01
CA LEU A 164 10.29 19.93 4.90
C LEU A 164 10.58 20.23 6.37
N PRO A 165 9.76 19.71 7.30
CA PRO A 165 10.08 19.71 8.73
C PRO A 165 11.44 19.05 9.00
N ALA A 166 12.21 19.60 9.93
CA ALA A 166 13.58 19.17 10.23
C ALA A 166 13.73 17.67 10.50
N SER A 167 12.74 17.04 11.17
CA SER A 167 12.76 15.60 11.45
C SER A 167 12.63 14.75 10.18
N MET A 168 11.85 15.18 9.20
CA MET A 168 11.68 14.52 7.90
C MET A 168 12.90 14.74 7.02
N GLN A 169 13.41 15.97 7.00
CA GLN A 169 14.66 16.32 6.31
C GLN A 169 15.81 15.43 6.80
N GLN A 170 15.99 15.29 8.11
CA GLN A 170 17.03 14.43 8.68
C GLN A 170 16.84 12.96 8.28
N ALA A 171 15.60 12.47 8.27
CA ALA A 171 15.28 11.10 7.87
C ALA A 171 15.63 10.85 6.40
N LEU A 172 15.24 11.76 5.50
CA LEU A 172 15.49 11.64 4.06
C LEU A 172 16.97 11.85 3.73
N ASP A 173 17.64 12.83 4.32
CA ASP A 173 19.08 13.05 4.19
C ASP A 173 19.89 11.78 4.54
N GLY A 174 19.59 11.17 5.69
CA GLY A 174 20.27 9.94 6.11
C GLY A 174 19.99 8.77 5.16
N THR A 175 18.74 8.66 4.71
CA THR A 175 18.31 7.58 3.84
C THR A 175 18.90 7.70 2.44
N PHE A 176 18.87 8.87 1.82
CA PHE A 176 19.48 9.10 0.51
C PHE A 176 20.99 8.88 0.54
N ARG A 177 21.70 9.31 1.59
CA ARG A 177 23.14 9.01 1.74
C ARG A 177 23.41 7.51 1.85
N TYR A 178 22.59 6.78 2.62
CA TYR A 178 22.69 5.33 2.74
C TYR A 178 22.52 4.63 1.39
N VAL A 179 21.45 4.97 0.67
CA VAL A 179 21.15 4.41 -0.66
C VAL A 179 22.24 4.80 -1.66
N ALA A 180 22.76 6.03 -1.59
CA ALA A 180 23.82 6.49 -2.46
C ALA A 180 25.12 5.69 -2.32
N GLY A 181 25.51 5.37 -1.09
CA GLY A 181 26.67 4.51 -0.82
C GLY A 181 26.49 3.08 -1.33
N MET A 182 25.26 2.60 -1.45
CA MET A 182 24.97 1.23 -1.88
C MET A 182 24.84 1.08 -3.41
N PHE A 183 24.25 2.07 -4.08
CA PHE A 183 24.06 2.06 -5.53
C PHE A 183 25.14 2.84 -6.30
N ARG A 184 26.10 3.46 -5.61
CA ARG A 184 27.07 4.43 -6.18
C ARG A 184 26.37 5.60 -6.85
N TRP A 185 25.37 6.14 -6.15
CA TRP A 185 24.45 7.15 -6.67
C TRP A 185 25.07 8.56 -6.76
N ILE A 186 26.38 8.68 -6.51
CA ILE A 186 27.17 9.90 -6.64
C ILE A 186 28.61 9.49 -7.02
N GLU A 187 29.00 9.75 -8.27
CA GLU A 187 30.32 10.31 -8.65
C GLU A 187 30.06 11.56 -9.49
#